data_AF-A0A7K1V6Q9-F1
#
_entry.id   AF-A0A7K1V6Q9-F1
#
_cell.length_a   1.000
_cell.length_b   1.000
_cell.length_c   1.000
_cell.angle_alpha   90.00
_cell.angle_beta   90.00
_cell.angle_gamma   90.00
#
_symmetry.space_group_name_H-M   'P 1'
#
loop_
_entity.id
_entity.type
_entity.pdbx_description
1 polymer ?
#
loop_
_entity_poly.entity_id
_entity_poly.type
_entity_poly.pdbx_seq_one_letter_code
_entity_poly.pdbx_strand_id
1 'polypeptide(L)'
;MVSHEPYNGHKVFRMVSPRRGGLVIHVAEETVDRFLRALLPVPETNGDYLGIPGVRFTPRKDDLQMHLLDSSGRLTDACVILQGIGKRRWRRIWSKIRGEDYEETVSIGRCLDPILTRSPALDQIEVLYWDYPPEPNVALGSAVLRRYGLFKDAFAIDVWQSRRAIIALEIDLGRPAEEVLQYLATPYLGLDLDRFSINTKNRVIVDRAANLADFRGGSSRTIQQPAVQIRTLRNRDDEDRDLLTDTATMDDHGPKTGESLRGGSPDA
;
A
#
# COMPACT_ATOMS: atom_id res chain seq x y z
N MET A 1 -24.35 20.27 -7.87
CA MET A 1 -24.30 19.54 -9.17
C MET A 1 -23.25 18.46 -9.03
N VAL A 2 -23.68 17.21 -8.92
CA VAL A 2 -22.78 16.05 -8.83
C VAL A 2 -22.24 15.76 -10.23
N SER A 3 -20.92 15.78 -10.36
CA SER A 3 -20.22 15.42 -11.60
C SER A 3 -20.51 13.95 -11.95
N HIS A 4 -21.21 13.71 -13.06
CA HIS A 4 -21.34 12.39 -13.70
C HIS A 4 -20.07 12.03 -14.47
N GLU A 5 -18.90 12.12 -13.84
CA GLU A 5 -17.70 11.53 -14.44
C GLU A 5 -17.76 10.00 -14.29
N PRO A 6 -17.58 9.23 -15.38
CA PRO A 6 -17.50 7.79 -15.30
C PRO A 6 -16.32 7.36 -14.41
N TYR A 7 -16.64 6.45 -13.52
CA TYR A 7 -15.76 5.81 -12.54
C TYR A 7 -14.39 5.40 -13.12
N ASN A 8 -13.31 5.89 -12.50
CA ASN A 8 -11.91 5.68 -12.90
C ASN A 8 -11.14 4.79 -11.89
N GLY A 9 -11.83 3.88 -11.19
CA GLY A 9 -11.31 3.05 -10.08
C GLY A 9 -10.32 1.94 -10.44
N HIS A 10 -9.54 2.10 -11.52
CA HIS A 10 -8.44 1.19 -11.90
C HIS A 10 -7.05 1.74 -11.51
N LYS A 11 -6.97 2.69 -10.57
CA LYS A 11 -5.80 3.58 -10.41
C LYS A 11 -4.76 3.19 -9.37
N VAL A 12 -4.66 1.90 -9.01
CA VAL A 12 -3.36 1.36 -8.59
C VAL A 12 -2.71 0.83 -9.88
N PHE A 13 -1.58 1.42 -10.31
CA PHE A 13 -0.93 1.30 -11.62
C PHE A 13 -1.59 2.11 -12.75
N ARG A 14 -1.19 3.39 -12.93
CA ARG A 14 -1.65 4.11 -14.12
C ARG A 14 -1.06 3.54 -15.43
N MET A 15 0.08 2.84 -15.34
CA MET A 15 0.63 1.93 -16.37
C MET A 15 1.92 1.29 -15.83
N VAL A 16 2.10 -0.02 -16.02
CA VAL A 16 3.42 -0.67 -15.95
C VAL A 16 3.80 -1.02 -17.38
N SER A 17 4.79 -0.34 -17.95
CA SER A 17 5.17 -0.49 -19.35
C SER A 17 6.59 -1.05 -19.45
N PRO A 18 6.76 -2.31 -19.93
CA PRO A 18 8.09 -2.84 -20.20
C PRO A 18 8.71 -2.10 -21.40
N ARG A 19 9.99 -1.76 -21.28
CA ARG A 19 10.81 -1.10 -22.32
C ARG A 19 12.10 -1.88 -22.53
N ARG A 20 12.79 -1.65 -23.65
CA ARG A 20 14.06 -2.32 -23.96
C ARG A 20 15.16 -2.14 -22.91
N GLY A 21 15.09 -1.11 -22.07
CA GLY A 21 16.09 -0.82 -21.03
C GLY A 21 15.53 -0.76 -19.60
N GLY A 22 14.32 -1.29 -19.36
CA GLY A 22 13.73 -1.29 -18.02
C GLY A 22 12.21 -1.22 -17.99
N LEU A 23 11.67 -0.95 -16.81
CA LEU A 23 10.24 -0.82 -16.55
C LEU A 23 9.87 0.65 -16.33
N VAL A 24 8.76 1.13 -16.88
CA VAL A 24 8.21 2.44 -16.51
C VAL A 24 6.96 2.24 -15.69
N ILE A 25 6.90 2.89 -14.53
CA ILE A 25 5.74 2.85 -13.62
C ILE A 25 5.19 4.27 -13.48
N HIS A 26 3.88 4.39 -13.68
CA HIS A 26 3.12 5.57 -13.32
C HIS A 26 2.36 5.31 -12.02
N VAL A 27 2.74 6.03 -10.98
CA VAL A 27 2.11 5.95 -9.66
C VAL A 27 1.07 7.06 -9.54
N ALA A 28 -0.12 6.74 -9.02
CA ALA A 28 -1.15 7.75 -8.76
C ALA A 28 -0.69 8.72 -7.67
N GLU A 29 -1.10 9.98 -7.74
CA GLU A 29 -0.54 11.06 -6.90
C GLU A 29 -0.68 10.75 -5.41
N GLU A 30 -1.87 10.29 -5.04
CA GLU A 30 -2.31 9.94 -3.70
C GLU A 30 -1.58 8.72 -3.10
N THR A 31 -0.96 7.86 -3.92
CA THR A 31 -0.29 6.63 -3.47
C THR A 31 1.25 6.72 -3.49
N VAL A 32 1.82 7.80 -4.06
CA VAL A 32 3.27 7.92 -4.26
C VAL A 32 4.07 7.76 -2.96
N ASP A 33 3.62 8.40 -1.88
CA ASP A 33 4.34 8.37 -0.59
C ASP A 33 4.38 6.96 -0.01
N ARG A 34 3.22 6.27 0.02
CA ARG A 34 3.10 4.88 0.51
C ARG A 34 3.92 3.92 -0.34
N PHE A 35 3.81 4.05 -1.66
CA PHE A 35 4.56 3.23 -2.62
C PHE A 35 6.07 3.35 -2.42
N LEU A 36 6.60 4.58 -2.37
CA LEU A 36 8.03 4.79 -2.19
C LEU A 36 8.51 4.29 -0.84
N ARG A 37 7.73 4.51 0.23
CA ARG A 37 8.08 4.02 1.56
C ARG A 37 8.13 2.50 1.64
N ALA A 38 7.19 1.80 1.01
CA ALA A 38 7.15 0.34 0.98
C ALA A 38 8.36 -0.28 0.25
N LEU A 39 9.03 0.48 -0.62
CA LEU A 39 10.23 0.04 -1.33
C LEU A 39 11.51 0.34 -0.56
N LEU A 40 11.49 1.36 0.30
CA LEU A 40 12.69 1.92 0.88
C LEU A 40 13.30 1.00 1.94
N PRO A 41 14.61 0.76 1.87
CA PRO A 41 15.35 -0.03 2.85
C PRO A 41 15.30 0.65 4.24
N VAL A 42 14.47 0.14 5.15
CA VAL A 42 14.28 0.72 6.49
C VAL A 42 14.49 -0.33 7.58
N PRO A 43 15.50 -0.17 8.44
CA PRO A 43 15.60 -0.98 9.65
C PRO A 43 14.54 -0.54 10.66
N GLU A 44 13.77 -1.49 11.18
CA GLU A 44 12.85 -1.26 12.29
C GLU A 44 13.56 -1.41 13.64
N THR A 45 13.02 -0.72 14.64
CA THR A 45 13.54 -0.76 16.02
C THR A 45 13.42 -2.14 16.70
N ASN A 46 12.49 -2.98 16.24
CA ASN A 46 12.32 -4.37 16.70
C ASN A 46 13.35 -5.34 16.09
N GLY A 47 14.24 -4.85 15.23
CA GLY A 47 15.24 -5.65 14.52
C GLY A 47 14.76 -6.20 13.17
N ASP A 48 13.50 -5.98 12.77
CA ASP A 48 12.97 -6.28 11.44
C ASP A 48 13.50 -5.26 10.40
N TYR A 49 13.29 -5.57 9.13
CA TYR A 49 13.72 -4.73 8.02
C TYR A 49 12.63 -4.68 6.96
N LEU A 50 12.20 -3.46 6.65
CA LEU A 50 11.22 -3.17 5.63
C LEU A 50 11.89 -2.73 4.34
N GLY A 51 11.14 -2.88 3.25
CA GLY A 51 11.58 -2.48 1.92
C GLY A 51 12.35 -3.55 1.18
N ILE A 52 12.92 -3.14 0.06
CA ILE A 52 13.69 -4.03 -0.80
C ILE A 52 15.17 -3.72 -0.57
N PRO A 53 15.96 -4.64 0.01
CA PRO A 53 17.39 -4.45 0.17
C PRO A 53 18.06 -4.09 -1.17
N GLY A 54 19.00 -3.16 -1.15
CA GLY A 54 19.74 -2.76 -2.34
C GLY A 54 18.99 -1.85 -3.32
N VAL A 55 17.73 -1.48 -3.06
CA VAL A 55 17.04 -0.46 -3.88
C VAL A 55 17.70 0.90 -3.69
N ARG A 56 18.02 1.55 -4.81
CA ARG A 56 18.63 2.89 -4.86
C ARG A 56 17.95 3.78 -5.88
N PHE A 57 17.99 5.09 -5.66
CA PHE A 57 17.36 6.07 -6.53
C PHE A 57 18.34 7.06 -7.16
N THR A 58 18.06 7.43 -8.41
CA THR A 58 18.71 8.52 -9.13
C THR A 58 17.64 9.53 -9.58
N PRO A 59 17.42 10.62 -8.84
CA PRO A 59 16.44 11.63 -9.22
C PRO A 59 16.90 12.41 -10.45
N ARG A 60 16.08 12.41 -11.50
CA ARG A 60 16.29 13.18 -12.72
C ARG A 60 15.41 14.43 -12.72
N LYS A 61 15.38 15.16 -13.83
CA LYS A 61 14.60 16.39 -13.94
C LYS A 61 13.10 16.11 -13.75
N ASP A 62 12.59 15.10 -14.45
CA ASP A 62 11.15 14.83 -14.59
C ASP A 62 10.74 13.43 -14.10
N ASP A 63 11.71 12.58 -13.75
CA ASP A 63 11.49 11.22 -13.26
C ASP A 63 12.44 10.85 -12.11
N LEU A 64 12.13 9.72 -11.48
CA LEU A 64 12.97 9.06 -10.49
C LEU A 64 13.35 7.68 -11.03
N GLN A 65 14.64 7.47 -11.27
CA GLN A 65 15.14 6.15 -11.65
C GLN A 65 15.40 5.34 -10.38
N MET A 66 14.93 4.11 -10.36
CA MET A 66 15.12 3.13 -9.32
C MET A 66 16.00 2.00 -9.86
N HIS A 67 17.05 1.70 -9.11
CA HIS A 67 18.05 0.70 -9.43
C HIS A 67 18.12 -0.33 -8.32
N LEU A 68 18.66 -1.50 -8.63
CA LEU A 68 18.88 -2.56 -7.67
C LEU A 68 20.37 -2.91 -7.59
N LEU A 69 20.89 -2.99 -6.37
CA LEU A 69 22.17 -3.61 -6.07
C LEU A 69 21.95 -5.13 -5.88
N ASP A 70 22.88 -5.96 -6.36
CA ASP A 70 22.85 -7.40 -6.10
C ASP A 70 23.40 -7.76 -4.71
N SER A 71 23.44 -9.07 -4.38
CA SER A 71 24.00 -9.60 -3.13
C SER A 71 25.42 -9.15 -2.83
N SER A 72 26.21 -8.85 -3.86
CA SER A 72 27.59 -8.38 -3.73
C SER A 72 27.69 -6.86 -3.59
N GLY A 73 26.55 -6.18 -3.55
CA GLY A 73 26.43 -4.73 -3.52
C GLY A 73 26.78 -4.06 -4.85
N ARG A 74 26.79 -4.80 -5.96
CA ARG A 74 27.06 -4.24 -7.29
C ARG A 74 25.77 -3.81 -7.96
N LEU A 75 25.84 -2.68 -8.67
CA LEU A 75 24.72 -2.18 -9.44
C LEU A 75 24.38 -3.15 -10.58
N THR A 76 23.13 -3.60 -10.62
CA THR A 76 22.60 -4.43 -11.71
C THR A 76 22.18 -3.57 -12.92
N ASP A 77 21.79 -4.23 -14.00
CA ASP A 77 21.16 -3.60 -15.16
C ASP A 77 19.65 -3.33 -14.94
N ALA A 78 19.08 -3.80 -13.82
CA ALA A 78 17.68 -3.56 -13.47
C ALA A 78 17.44 -2.05 -13.23
N CYS A 79 16.51 -1.49 -14.00
CA CYS A 79 16.13 -0.09 -13.91
C CYS A 79 14.61 0.05 -14.03
N VAL A 80 14.02 0.77 -13.08
CA VAL A 80 12.60 1.13 -13.07
C VAL A 80 12.49 2.65 -13.06
N ILE A 81 11.71 3.23 -13.96
CA ILE A 81 11.51 4.68 -14.05
C ILE A 81 10.15 5.00 -13.45
N LEU A 82 10.13 5.76 -12.35
CA LEU A 82 8.92 6.31 -11.77
C LEU A 82 8.63 7.68 -12.41
N GLN A 83 7.71 7.69 -13.36
CA GLN A 83 7.46 8.86 -14.18
C GLN A 83 6.67 9.93 -13.40
N GLY A 84 7.04 11.20 -13.57
CA GLY A 84 6.39 12.33 -12.89
C GLY A 84 6.94 12.61 -11.48
N ILE A 85 7.95 11.87 -11.03
CA ILE A 85 8.63 12.07 -9.74
C ILE A 85 10.02 12.70 -9.97
N GLY A 86 10.05 13.94 -10.47
CA GLY A 86 11.32 14.65 -10.67
C GLY A 86 12.04 15.04 -9.36
N LYS A 87 13.30 15.47 -9.47
CA LYS A 87 14.20 15.82 -8.35
C LYS A 87 13.61 16.78 -7.30
N ARG A 88 12.81 17.77 -7.72
CA ARG A 88 12.14 18.70 -6.80
C ARG A 88 11.03 18.00 -6.00
N ARG A 89 10.27 17.14 -6.65
CA ARG A 89 9.18 16.39 -6.04
C ARG A 89 9.73 15.30 -5.11
N TRP A 90 10.72 14.53 -5.56
CA TRP A 90 11.43 13.56 -4.73
C TRP A 90 11.95 14.19 -3.43
N ARG A 91 12.59 15.37 -3.49
CA ARG A 91 13.06 16.04 -2.26
C ARG A 91 11.96 16.32 -1.26
N ARG A 92 10.77 16.71 -1.70
CA ARG A 92 9.62 16.95 -0.81
C ARG A 92 9.12 15.64 -0.19
N ILE A 93 8.94 14.61 -1.02
CA ILE A 93 8.52 13.27 -0.57
C ILE A 93 9.52 12.69 0.42
N TRP A 94 10.81 12.72 0.09
CA TRP A 94 11.87 12.19 0.94
C TRP A 94 11.99 12.92 2.27
N SER A 95 11.84 14.26 2.29
CA SER A 95 11.81 15.01 3.55
C SER A 95 10.65 14.58 4.44
N LYS A 96 9.49 14.26 3.85
CA LYS A 96 8.33 13.74 4.59
C LYS A 96 8.61 12.34 5.14
N ILE A 97 9.03 11.40 4.28
CA ILE A 97 9.34 10.01 4.67
C ILE A 97 10.41 9.95 5.77
N ARG A 98 11.43 10.83 5.71
CA ARG A 98 12.50 10.88 6.71
C ARG A 98 12.09 11.54 8.03
N GLY A 99 11.06 12.39 8.00
CA GLY A 99 10.65 13.22 9.14
C GLY A 99 9.46 12.68 9.94
N GLU A 100 8.67 11.75 9.38
CA GLU A 100 7.46 11.21 10.01
C GLU A 100 7.75 9.87 10.73
N ASP A 101 7.52 9.83 12.04
CA ASP A 101 7.20 8.60 12.78
C ASP A 101 5.75 8.24 12.43
N TYR A 102 5.56 7.39 11.42
CA TYR A 102 4.23 7.07 10.93
C TYR A 102 3.69 5.84 11.67
N GLU A 103 2.67 6.09 12.50
CA GLU A 103 1.89 5.19 13.37
C GLU A 103 2.53 4.79 14.71
N GLU A 104 1.71 4.80 15.77
CA GLU A 104 2.04 4.35 17.14
C GLU A 104 2.59 2.91 17.23
N THR A 105 2.56 2.15 16.13
CA THR A 105 2.91 0.72 16.12
C THR A 105 4.25 0.38 15.46
N VAL A 106 4.86 1.30 14.69
CA VAL A 106 6.13 1.03 14.00
C VAL A 106 7.07 2.24 14.12
N SER A 107 7.95 2.22 15.12
CA SER A 107 9.06 3.18 15.16
C SER A 107 10.07 2.81 14.08
N ILE A 108 10.04 3.60 13.01
CA ILE A 108 10.96 3.55 11.88
C ILE A 108 12.35 3.94 12.41
N GLY A 109 13.35 3.08 12.24
CA GLY A 109 14.73 3.48 12.48
C GLY A 109 15.18 4.60 11.52
N ARG A 110 16.42 5.08 11.66
CA ARG A 110 16.96 6.05 10.69
C ARG A 110 17.02 5.42 9.30
N CYS A 111 16.10 5.83 8.43
CA CYS A 111 16.05 5.43 7.03
C CYS A 111 17.36 5.82 6.33
N LEU A 112 18.01 4.85 5.67
CA LEU A 112 19.25 5.08 4.94
C LEU A 112 18.96 6.01 3.74
N ASP A 113 19.88 6.94 3.41
CA ASP A 113 19.68 7.80 2.25
C ASP A 113 19.71 6.94 0.97
N PRO A 114 18.60 6.78 0.26
CA PRO A 114 18.50 5.77 -0.79
C PRO A 114 19.09 6.29 -2.11
N ILE A 115 19.64 7.51 -2.14
CA ILE A 115 20.26 8.08 -3.33
C ILE A 115 21.53 7.30 -3.68
N LEU A 116 21.60 6.77 -4.91
CA LEU A 116 22.69 5.90 -5.36
C LEU A 116 24.08 6.52 -5.18
N THR A 117 24.23 7.82 -5.44
CA THR A 117 25.52 8.51 -5.29
C THR A 117 25.93 8.74 -3.84
N ARG A 118 25.00 8.64 -2.88
CA ARG A 118 25.25 8.81 -1.44
C ARG A 118 25.44 7.47 -0.74
N SER A 119 24.73 6.46 -1.22
CA SER A 119 24.75 5.10 -0.68
C SER A 119 24.98 4.10 -1.82
N PRO A 120 26.19 4.02 -2.39
CA PRO A 120 26.45 3.21 -3.59
C PRO A 120 26.60 1.70 -3.31
N ALA A 121 26.62 1.29 -2.05
CA ALA A 121 26.79 -0.09 -1.62
C ALA A 121 25.68 -0.49 -0.63
N LEU A 122 25.51 -1.79 -0.40
CA LEU A 122 24.68 -2.31 0.68
C LEU A 122 25.27 -1.93 2.04
N ASP A 123 24.42 -1.54 2.97
CA ASP A 123 24.81 -1.44 4.37
C ASP A 123 24.86 -2.85 5.04
N GLN A 124 25.33 -2.92 6.29
CA GLN A 124 25.44 -4.21 6.99
C GLN A 124 24.09 -4.88 7.25
N ILE A 125 23.02 -4.09 7.44
CA ILE A 125 21.70 -4.65 7.73
C ILE A 125 21.06 -5.16 6.43
N GLU A 126 21.24 -4.47 5.32
CA GLU A 126 20.91 -4.90 3.96
C GLU A 126 21.59 -6.21 3.61
N VAL A 127 22.91 -6.35 3.88
CA VAL A 127 23.62 -7.61 3.63
C VAL A 127 23.02 -8.74 4.46
N LEU A 128 22.77 -8.51 5.74
CA LEU A 128 22.14 -9.50 6.61
C LEU A 128 20.75 -9.92 6.09
N TYR A 129 19.95 -8.96 5.63
CA TYR A 129 18.63 -9.19 5.07
C TYR A 129 18.67 -9.66 3.60
N TRP A 130 19.81 -9.58 2.91
CA TRP A 130 19.98 -10.18 1.61
C TRP A 130 20.31 -11.66 1.73
N ASP A 131 21.22 -12.00 2.66
CA ASP A 131 21.64 -13.39 2.93
C ASP A 131 20.53 -14.18 3.65
N TYR A 132 19.71 -13.47 4.42
CA TYR A 132 18.56 -14.00 5.11
C TYR A 132 17.34 -13.13 4.80
N PRO A 133 16.84 -13.19 3.56
CA PRO A 133 15.66 -12.43 3.20
C PRO A 133 14.57 -12.74 4.21
N PRO A 134 13.74 -11.74 4.56
CA PRO A 134 12.44 -12.08 5.10
C PRO A 134 11.86 -13.12 4.14
N GLU A 135 11.14 -14.12 4.62
CA GLU A 135 10.35 -14.97 3.73
C GLU A 135 8.97 -14.32 3.65
N PRO A 136 8.76 -13.20 2.91
CA PRO A 136 7.40 -12.83 2.61
C PRO A 136 6.86 -14.02 1.83
N ASN A 137 5.76 -14.58 2.30
CA ASN A 137 5.09 -15.64 1.56
C ASN A 137 4.44 -15.01 0.33
N VAL A 138 5.25 -14.52 -0.62
CA VAL A 138 4.83 -13.87 -1.87
C VAL A 138 3.96 -14.83 -2.64
N ALA A 139 4.20 -16.13 -2.52
CA ALA A 139 3.31 -17.16 -3.02
C ALA A 139 1.92 -17.08 -2.39
N LEU A 140 1.80 -17.02 -1.05
CA LEU A 140 0.52 -16.86 -0.35
C LEU A 140 -0.13 -15.49 -0.63
N GLY A 141 0.62 -14.38 -0.55
CA GLY A 141 0.12 -13.05 -0.89
C GLY A 141 -0.40 -12.98 -2.33
N SER A 142 0.36 -13.53 -3.29
CA SER A 142 -0.07 -13.64 -4.68
C SER A 142 -1.27 -14.58 -4.84
N ALA A 143 -1.32 -15.70 -4.11
CA ALA A 143 -2.44 -16.63 -4.15
C ALA A 143 -3.75 -15.98 -3.67
N VAL A 144 -3.69 -15.16 -2.61
CA VAL A 144 -4.82 -14.36 -2.11
C VAL A 144 -5.23 -13.33 -3.17
N LEU A 145 -4.29 -12.53 -3.69
CA LEU A 145 -4.58 -11.47 -4.65
C LEU A 145 -5.13 -11.96 -6.00
N ARG A 146 -4.75 -13.16 -6.43
CA ARG A 146 -5.21 -13.75 -7.70
C ARG A 146 -6.65 -14.27 -7.64
N ARG A 147 -7.33 -14.22 -6.49
CA ARG A 147 -8.74 -14.63 -6.38
C ARG A 147 -9.64 -13.62 -7.07
N TYR A 148 -10.01 -13.97 -8.31
CA TYR A 148 -10.80 -13.14 -9.20
C TYR A 148 -12.09 -12.68 -8.53
N GLY A 149 -12.33 -11.37 -8.56
CA GLY A 149 -13.57 -10.78 -8.07
C GLY A 149 -13.66 -10.58 -6.56
N LEU A 150 -12.70 -11.07 -5.76
CA LEU A 150 -12.72 -10.95 -4.30
C LEU A 150 -12.54 -9.50 -3.82
N PHE A 151 -11.76 -8.73 -4.57
CA PHE A 151 -11.43 -7.34 -4.25
C PHE A 151 -11.94 -6.36 -5.30
N LYS A 152 -12.91 -6.77 -6.13
CA LYS A 152 -13.42 -5.96 -7.26
C LYS A 152 -14.12 -4.67 -6.82
N ASP A 153 -14.57 -4.65 -5.58
CA ASP A 153 -15.31 -3.57 -4.95
C ASP A 153 -14.45 -2.75 -3.98
N ALA A 154 -13.18 -3.11 -3.78
CA ALA A 154 -12.22 -2.28 -3.08
C ALA A 154 -11.83 -1.08 -3.95
N PHE A 155 -11.77 0.10 -3.35
CA PHE A 155 -11.18 1.27 -3.98
C PHE A 155 -9.66 1.10 -4.17
N ALA A 156 -8.99 0.56 -3.15
CA ALA A 156 -7.57 0.23 -3.20
C ALA A 156 -7.25 -1.00 -2.35
N ILE A 157 -6.16 -1.67 -2.71
CA ILE A 157 -5.55 -2.74 -1.91
C ILE A 157 -4.08 -2.40 -1.78
N ASP A 158 -3.65 -2.16 -0.55
CA ASP A 158 -2.24 -1.98 -0.23
C ASP A 158 -1.69 -3.32 0.30
N VAL A 159 -0.56 -3.77 -0.25
CA VAL A 159 0.12 -5.00 0.18
C VAL A 159 1.57 -4.74 0.48
N TRP A 160 1.99 -5.06 1.69
CA TRP A 160 3.36 -4.87 2.11
C TRP A 160 3.77 -5.91 3.14
N GLN A 161 5.06 -6.08 3.27
CA GLN A 161 5.63 -6.82 4.37
C GLN A 161 5.49 -5.99 5.65
N SER A 162 4.74 -6.47 6.64
CA SER A 162 4.59 -5.78 7.93
C SER A 162 5.55 -6.28 9.00
N ARG A 163 5.98 -7.55 8.89
CA ARG A 163 7.00 -8.20 9.72
C ARG A 163 7.75 -9.24 8.91
N ARG A 164 8.86 -9.75 9.43
CA ARG A 164 9.75 -10.70 8.74
C ARG A 164 9.07 -11.89 8.02
N ALA A 165 7.92 -12.37 8.50
CA ALA A 165 7.14 -13.44 7.87
C ALA A 165 5.67 -13.07 7.62
N ILE A 166 5.26 -11.83 7.90
CA ILE A 166 3.86 -11.40 7.78
C ILE A 166 3.72 -10.39 6.64
N ILE A 167 2.82 -10.70 5.72
CA ILE A 167 2.33 -9.75 4.72
C ILE A 167 1.05 -9.12 5.27
N ALA A 168 1.01 -7.80 5.34
CA ALA A 168 -0.24 -7.06 5.54
C ALA A 168 -0.92 -6.85 4.19
N LEU A 169 -2.22 -7.08 4.15
CA LEU A 169 -3.12 -6.73 3.07
C LEU A 169 -4.18 -5.80 3.66
N GLU A 170 -4.16 -4.54 3.24
CA GLU A 170 -5.14 -3.55 3.67
C GLU A 170 -6.09 -3.20 2.53
N ILE A 171 -7.38 -3.27 2.83
CA ILE A 171 -8.48 -3.02 1.90
C ILE A 171 -9.04 -1.64 2.25
N ASP A 172 -9.08 -0.76 1.26
CA ASP A 172 -9.68 0.56 1.40
C ASP A 172 -10.99 0.63 0.62
N LEU A 173 -12.05 1.12 1.29
CA LEU A 173 -13.43 1.22 0.77
C LEU A 173 -13.85 -0.05 0.01
N GLY A 174 -13.79 -1.18 0.70
CA GLY A 174 -14.11 -2.50 0.14
C GLY A 174 -14.87 -3.38 1.13
N ARG A 175 -14.88 -4.69 0.86
CA ARG A 175 -15.49 -5.67 1.77
C ARG A 175 -14.75 -5.73 3.13
N PRO A 176 -15.47 -6.02 4.22
CA PRO A 176 -14.84 -6.34 5.49
C PRO A 176 -13.89 -7.53 5.37
N ALA A 177 -12.76 -7.45 6.07
CA ALA A 177 -11.71 -8.48 6.08
C ALA A 177 -12.28 -9.86 6.45
N GLU A 178 -13.24 -9.92 7.38
CA GLU A 178 -13.91 -11.16 7.78
C GLU A 178 -14.66 -11.81 6.62
N GLU A 179 -15.35 -11.01 5.80
CA GLU A 179 -16.09 -11.51 4.64
C GLU A 179 -15.13 -12.04 3.57
N VAL A 180 -14.03 -11.32 3.32
CA VAL A 180 -12.95 -11.77 2.44
C VAL A 180 -12.38 -13.11 2.90
N LEU A 181 -12.12 -13.26 4.20
CA LEU A 181 -11.61 -14.51 4.78
C LEU A 181 -12.62 -15.65 4.71
N GLN A 182 -13.92 -15.37 4.85
CA GLN A 182 -14.97 -16.35 4.65
C GLN A 182 -14.97 -16.85 3.20
N TYR A 183 -14.87 -15.97 2.20
CA TYR A 183 -14.75 -16.41 0.80
C TYR A 183 -13.49 -17.22 0.54
N LEU A 184 -12.37 -16.82 1.14
CA LEU A 184 -11.11 -17.55 1.04
C LEU A 184 -11.14 -18.93 1.72
N ALA A 185 -12.13 -19.20 2.56
CA ALA A 185 -12.37 -20.52 3.16
C ALA A 185 -13.30 -21.41 2.31
N THR A 186 -13.89 -20.90 1.22
CA THR A 186 -14.82 -21.68 0.38
C THR A 186 -14.08 -22.60 -0.61
N PRO A 187 -14.63 -23.74 -1.03
CA PRO A 187 -13.94 -24.65 -1.95
C PRO A 187 -13.64 -24.06 -3.34
N TYR A 188 -14.44 -23.11 -3.82
CA TYR A 188 -14.38 -22.62 -5.21
C TYR A 188 -13.58 -21.32 -5.38
N LEU A 189 -13.55 -20.49 -4.34
CA LEU A 189 -12.80 -19.22 -4.31
C LEU A 189 -11.60 -19.28 -3.36
N GLY A 190 -11.52 -20.34 -2.56
CA GLY A 190 -10.66 -20.40 -1.40
C GLY A 190 -9.23 -20.81 -1.65
N LEU A 191 -8.50 -20.84 -0.55
CA LEU A 191 -7.15 -21.37 -0.49
C LEU A 191 -7.20 -22.87 -0.24
N ASP A 192 -6.11 -23.55 -0.58
CA ASP A 192 -5.91 -24.96 -0.22
C ASP A 192 -5.86 -25.08 1.31
N LEU A 193 -6.94 -25.56 1.93
CA LEU A 193 -7.09 -25.63 3.38
C LEU A 193 -6.24 -26.74 4.03
N ASP A 194 -5.69 -27.66 3.24
CA ASP A 194 -4.71 -28.64 3.71
C ASP A 194 -3.37 -27.93 3.98
N ARG A 195 -3.03 -26.94 3.16
CA ARG A 195 -1.82 -26.12 3.29
C ARG A 195 -2.00 -24.88 4.18
N PHE A 196 -3.13 -24.19 4.08
CA PHE A 196 -3.34 -22.90 4.72
C PHE A 196 -4.41 -22.96 5.81
N SER A 197 -4.16 -22.35 6.97
CA SER A 197 -5.21 -22.11 7.97
C SER A 197 -5.72 -20.69 7.92
N ILE A 198 -7.03 -20.52 8.00
CA ILE A 198 -7.69 -19.22 8.07
C ILE A 198 -8.25 -19.03 9.48
N ASN A 199 -7.87 -17.92 10.13
CA ASN A 199 -8.39 -17.47 11.40
C ASN A 199 -9.14 -16.15 11.20
N THR A 200 -10.46 -16.25 11.01
CA THR A 200 -11.32 -15.10 10.76
C THR A 200 -11.33 -14.11 11.93
N LYS A 201 -11.24 -14.60 13.18
CA LYS A 201 -11.25 -13.75 14.38
C LYS A 201 -10.03 -12.84 14.46
N ASN A 202 -8.85 -13.39 14.18
CA ASN A 202 -7.60 -12.64 14.20
C ASN A 202 -7.28 -11.99 12.86
N ARG A 203 -8.12 -12.24 11.84
CA ARG A 203 -7.96 -11.78 10.46
C ARG A 203 -6.64 -12.20 9.81
N VAL A 204 -6.24 -13.46 10.03
CA VAL A 204 -4.94 -13.98 9.60
C VAL A 204 -5.10 -15.28 8.83
N ILE A 205 -4.31 -15.44 7.78
CA ILE A 205 -4.10 -16.68 7.03
C ILE A 205 -2.67 -17.13 7.30
N VAL A 206 -2.45 -18.40 7.64
CA VAL A 206 -1.12 -18.94 7.97
C VAL A 206 -0.78 -20.10 7.04
N ASP A 207 0.45 -20.13 6.51
CA ASP A 207 0.98 -21.26 5.74
C ASP A 207 1.53 -22.33 6.67
N ARG A 208 0.82 -23.46 6.79
CA ARG A 208 1.21 -24.58 7.65
C ARG A 208 2.36 -25.39 7.07
N ALA A 209 2.55 -25.34 5.75
CA ALA A 209 3.57 -26.11 5.06
C ALA A 209 4.90 -25.35 4.95
N ALA A 210 4.99 -24.12 5.47
CA ALA A 210 6.22 -23.36 5.48
C ALA A 210 7.30 -24.09 6.31
N ASN A 211 8.43 -24.37 5.66
CA ASN A 211 9.57 -24.97 6.33
C ASN A 211 10.30 -23.93 7.17
N LEU A 212 10.05 -23.92 8.48
CA LEU A 212 10.71 -23.00 9.41
C LEU A 212 12.15 -23.41 9.77
N ALA A 213 12.62 -24.60 9.35
CA ALA A 213 13.94 -25.11 9.71
C ALA A 213 15.08 -24.30 9.07
N ASP A 214 14.82 -23.66 7.94
CA ASP A 214 15.77 -22.80 7.23
C ASP A 214 15.68 -21.31 7.65
N PHE A 215 14.78 -20.98 8.58
CA PHE A 215 14.53 -19.61 9.03
C PHE A 215 15.72 -19.10 9.87
N ARG A 216 16.61 -18.32 9.24
CA ARG A 216 17.86 -17.84 9.85
C ARG A 216 17.81 -16.36 10.21
N GLY A 217 17.76 -16.04 11.50
CA GLY A 217 17.76 -14.66 12.00
C GLY A 217 16.46 -14.32 12.75
N GLY A 218 16.59 -13.51 13.80
CA GLY A 218 15.58 -13.38 14.86
C GLY A 218 15.87 -14.31 16.03
N SER A 219 15.32 -14.00 17.21
CA SER A 219 15.42 -14.92 18.36
C SER A 219 14.61 -16.20 18.07
N SER A 220 15.01 -17.34 18.64
CA SER A 220 14.21 -18.59 18.54
C SER A 220 12.80 -18.45 19.12
N ARG A 221 12.52 -17.38 19.86
CA ARG A 221 11.20 -17.02 20.41
C ARG A 221 10.35 -16.16 19.47
N THR A 222 10.88 -15.73 18.32
CA THR A 222 10.22 -14.83 17.36
C THR A 222 10.04 -15.42 15.97
N ILE A 223 10.33 -16.71 15.76
CA ILE A 223 10.02 -17.41 14.50
C ILE A 223 8.49 -17.50 14.38
N GLN A 224 7.92 -16.62 13.55
CA GLN A 224 6.49 -16.62 13.24
C GLN A 224 6.27 -17.43 11.98
N GLN A 225 5.20 -18.25 11.97
CA GLN A 225 4.77 -18.89 10.73
C GLN A 225 4.40 -17.83 9.69
N PRO A 226 4.76 -18.01 8.42
CA PRO A 226 4.41 -17.06 7.39
C PRO A 226 2.91 -16.88 7.29
N ALA A 227 2.48 -15.62 7.28
CA ALA A 227 1.08 -15.26 7.38
C ALA A 227 0.71 -14.07 6.50
N VAL A 228 -0.56 -14.01 6.12
CA VAL A 228 -1.21 -12.81 5.58
C VAL A 228 -2.18 -12.29 6.63
N GLN A 229 -1.96 -11.07 7.10
CA GLN A 229 -2.90 -10.35 7.94
C GLN A 229 -3.76 -9.44 7.06
N ILE A 230 -5.07 -9.56 7.15
CA ILE A 230 -6.02 -8.75 6.37
C ILE A 230 -6.66 -7.70 7.28
N ARG A 231 -6.73 -6.46 6.81
CA ARG A 231 -7.45 -5.38 7.49
C ARG A 231 -8.30 -4.61 6.48
N THR A 232 -9.44 -4.10 6.92
CA THR A 232 -10.22 -3.12 6.15
C THR A 232 -10.14 -1.80 6.88
N LEU A 233 -9.65 -0.76 6.19
CA LEU A 233 -9.45 0.57 6.77
C LEU A 233 -10.76 1.34 6.86
N ARG A 234 -11.55 1.27 5.80
CA ARG A 234 -12.88 1.86 5.68
C ARG A 234 -13.78 0.89 4.94
N ASN A 235 -14.95 0.59 5.50
CA ASN A 235 -15.91 -0.25 4.80
C ASN A 235 -16.81 0.62 3.91
N ARG A 236 -17.33 0.04 2.83
CA ARG A 236 -18.28 0.73 1.94
C ARG A 236 -19.53 1.23 2.68
N ASP A 237 -20.00 0.46 3.66
CA ASP A 237 -21.17 0.81 4.46
C ASP A 237 -20.93 2.02 5.38
N ASP A 238 -19.67 2.35 5.67
CA ASP A 238 -19.31 3.52 6.50
C ASP A 238 -19.45 4.82 5.70
N GLU A 239 -19.14 4.82 4.39
CA GLU A 239 -19.37 6.00 3.52
C GLU A 239 -20.87 6.23 3.24
N ASP A 240 -21.66 5.18 3.06
CA ASP A 240 -23.11 5.32 2.85
C ASP A 240 -23.80 5.92 4.10
N ARG A 241 -23.24 5.74 5.31
CA ARG A 241 -23.71 6.38 6.54
C ARG A 241 -23.32 7.84 6.68
N ASP A 242 -22.10 8.21 6.28
CA ASP A 242 -21.66 9.60 6.26
C ASP A 242 -22.43 10.42 5.20
N LEU A 243 -22.84 9.79 4.09
CA LEU A 243 -23.69 10.40 3.07
C LEU A 243 -25.17 10.55 3.51
N LEU A 244 -25.65 9.70 4.42
CA LEU A 244 -27.02 9.78 4.96
C LEU A 244 -27.16 10.75 6.14
N THR A 245 -26.07 11.16 6.77
CA THR A 245 -26.10 12.13 7.88
C THR A 245 -26.09 13.59 7.41
N ASP A 246 -25.77 13.86 6.14
CA ASP A 246 -25.76 15.22 5.56
C ASP A 246 -27.12 15.68 4.98
N THR A 247 -28.17 14.87 5.09
CA THR A 247 -29.55 15.25 4.73
C THR A 247 -30.51 15.07 5.90
N ALA A 248 -30.28 15.79 6.99
CA ALA A 248 -31.30 16.04 8.01
C ALA A 248 -31.06 17.33 8.82
N THR A 249 -30.64 18.42 8.19
CA THR A 249 -31.01 19.75 8.68
C THR A 249 -32.37 20.10 8.07
N MET A 250 -33.44 19.69 8.76
CA MET A 250 -34.74 20.32 8.58
C MET A 250 -34.58 21.80 8.97
N ASP A 251 -34.63 22.69 7.98
CA ASP A 251 -34.84 24.12 8.21
C ASP A 251 -36.20 24.30 8.90
N ASP A 252 -36.18 24.59 10.20
CA ASP A 252 -37.35 24.80 11.04
C ASP A 252 -37.91 26.24 10.89
N HIS A 253 -38.00 26.71 9.64
CA HIS A 253 -38.58 28.00 9.31
C HIS A 253 -39.60 27.86 8.18
N GLY A 254 -40.87 27.78 8.59
CA GLY A 254 -42.04 27.75 7.71
C GLY A 254 -42.10 28.94 6.72
N PRO A 255 -42.97 28.82 5.70
CA PRO A 255 -42.96 29.73 4.56
C PRO A 255 -43.42 31.13 4.96
N LYS A 256 -42.53 32.12 4.77
CA LYS A 256 -42.93 33.53 4.74
C LYS A 256 -43.60 33.80 3.39
N THR A 257 -44.91 33.92 3.40
CA THR A 257 -45.72 34.49 2.32
C THR A 257 -45.22 35.91 2.00
N GLY A 258 -44.78 36.12 0.76
CA GLY A 258 -44.29 37.42 0.29
C GLY A 258 -44.46 37.55 -1.22
N GLU A 259 -45.71 37.62 -1.68
CA GLU A 259 -46.05 38.19 -2.98
C GLU A 259 -47.16 39.24 -2.78
N SER A 260 -46.83 40.50 -3.10
CA SER A 260 -47.79 41.43 -3.69
C SER A 260 -47.05 42.51 -4.49
N LEU A 261 -46.94 42.21 -5.79
CA LEU A 261 -47.30 43.04 -6.94
C LEU A 261 -46.69 44.44 -7.15
N ARG A 262 -45.88 44.49 -8.21
CA ARG A 262 -45.82 45.45 -9.34
C ARG A 262 -46.68 46.73 -9.28
N GLY A 263 -46.02 47.84 -9.60
CA GLY A 263 -46.54 49.03 -10.30
C GLY A 263 -45.39 50.05 -10.36
N GLY A 264 -44.82 50.47 -11.49
CA GLY A 264 -45.48 50.98 -12.68
C GLY A 264 -45.57 52.50 -12.56
N SER A 265 -44.51 53.24 -12.91
CA SER A 265 -44.56 54.70 -13.06
C SER A 265 -44.75 55.06 -14.54
N PRO A 266 -45.67 55.97 -14.88
CA PRO A 266 -45.62 56.74 -16.11
C PRO A 266 -45.00 58.13 -15.88
N ASP A 267 -44.49 58.67 -16.97
CA ASP A 267 -43.83 59.97 -17.19
C ASP A 267 -44.30 61.19 -16.37
N ALA A 268 -43.32 61.96 -15.86
CA ALA A 268 -43.09 63.40 -16.11
C ALA A 268 -41.98 63.94 -15.19
#